data_AF-A0A847XK84-F1
#
_entry.id   AF-A0A847XK84-F1
#
_cell.length_a   1.000
_cell.length_b   1.000
_cell.length_c   1.000
_cell.angle_alpha   90.00
_cell.angle_beta   90.00
_cell.angle_gamma   90.00
#
_symmetry.space_group_name_H-M   'P 1'
#
loop_
_entity.id
_entity.type
_entity.pdbx_description
1 polymer ?
#
loop_
_entity_poly.entity_id
_entity_poly.type
_entity_poly.pdbx_seq_one_letter_code
_entity_poly.pdbx_strand_id
1 'polypeptide(L)'
;MKDKKIPSQVAKVRGEKHIEEQPFLISFAKYNNRVCEVENLKRNKAKKSLQVLIKIGRDFFDYEDFEKDKGIEKIPVRNKGEYKKLFQRLHPDVELFEHKLQGKGRIFYYINDLEKLFCVVAIKENHFETKNSGDK
;
A
#
# COMPACT_ATOMS: atom_id res chain seq x y z
N MET A 1 40.94 11.86 41.51
CA MET A 1 39.56 11.34 41.32
C MET A 1 39.24 11.47 39.85
N LYS A 2 38.85 10.38 39.17
CA LYS A 2 38.50 10.41 37.73
C LYS A 2 36.97 10.53 37.63
N ASP A 3 36.49 11.63 37.06
CA ASP A 3 35.08 11.83 36.76
C ASP A 3 34.61 10.81 35.73
N LYS A 4 33.74 9.89 36.17
CA LYS A 4 33.04 8.97 35.27
C LYS A 4 31.95 9.74 34.53
N LYS A 5 32.22 10.18 33.30
CA LYS A 5 31.18 10.60 32.35
C LYS A 5 30.30 9.40 32.02
N ILE A 6 29.04 9.43 32.47
CA ILE A 6 28.01 8.49 32.04
C ILE A 6 27.59 8.92 30.61
N PRO A 7 27.68 8.04 29.60
CA PRO A 7 27.18 8.37 28.27
C PRO A 7 25.65 8.49 28.32
N SER A 8 25.10 9.66 27.99
CA SER A 8 23.65 9.84 27.83
C SER A 8 23.19 9.22 26.51
N GLN A 9 23.24 7.90 26.40
CA GLN A 9 22.45 7.19 25.40
C GLN A 9 21.07 6.98 25.99
N VAL A 10 20.19 7.94 25.73
CA VAL A 10 18.76 7.75 25.95
C VAL A 10 18.36 6.63 24.98
N ALA A 11 18.16 5.43 25.53
CA ALA A 11 17.44 4.40 24.79
C ALA A 11 16.12 5.03 24.36
N LYS A 12 15.89 5.18 23.05
CA LYS A 12 14.54 5.38 22.55
C LYS A 12 13.78 4.12 22.94
N VAL A 13 13.19 4.14 24.13
CA VAL A 13 12.05 3.29 24.46
C VAL A 13 11.12 3.50 23.30
N ARG A 14 10.89 2.46 22.49
CA ARG A 14 9.78 2.44 21.53
C ARG A 14 8.59 2.91 22.35
N GLY A 15 8.13 4.13 22.07
CA GLY A 15 7.15 4.82 22.88
C GLY A 15 6.02 3.86 23.19
N GLU A 16 5.53 3.94 24.42
CA GLU A 16 4.21 3.46 24.78
C GLU A 16 3.30 3.69 23.57
N LYS A 17 2.86 2.61 22.91
CA LYS A 17 1.89 2.72 21.82
C LYS A 17 0.75 3.53 22.40
N HIS A 18 0.58 4.78 21.95
CA HIS A 18 -0.54 5.60 22.37
C HIS A 18 -1.79 4.76 22.15
N ILE A 19 -2.50 4.45 23.23
CA ILE A 19 -3.69 3.59 23.23
C ILE A 19 -4.80 4.14 22.30
N GLU A 20 -4.63 5.38 21.83
CA GLU A 20 -5.56 6.12 20.97
C GLU A 20 -5.22 6.08 19.47
N GLU A 21 -4.01 5.65 19.07
CA GLU A 21 -3.67 5.61 17.65
C GLU A 21 -4.28 4.37 16.98
N GLN A 22 -5.26 4.59 16.10
CA GLN A 22 -5.82 3.54 15.25
C GLN A 22 -5.01 3.36 13.97
N PRO A 23 -4.85 2.11 13.49
CA PRO A 23 -4.22 1.84 12.21
C PRO A 23 -5.09 2.33 11.05
N PHE A 24 -4.52 2.37 9.85
CA PHE A 24 -5.26 2.68 8.64
C PHE A 24 -6.50 1.79 8.47
N LEU A 25 -7.63 2.39 8.12
CA LEU A 25 -8.82 1.65 7.71
C LEU A 25 -8.72 1.29 6.23
N ILE A 26 -9.07 0.04 5.89
CA ILE A 26 -9.12 -0.41 4.50
C ILE A 26 -10.43 0.05 3.87
N SER A 27 -10.34 0.91 2.86
CA SER A 27 -11.50 1.45 2.14
C SER A 27 -11.61 0.86 0.74
N PHE A 28 -12.82 0.40 0.40
CA PHE A 28 -13.20 -0.03 -0.94
C PHE A 28 -14.11 0.99 -1.63
N ALA A 29 -14.24 2.21 -1.10
CA ALA A 29 -15.17 3.23 -1.64
C ALA A 29 -14.85 3.63 -3.09
N LYS A 30 -13.59 3.53 -3.51
CA LYS A 30 -13.13 3.81 -4.88
C LYS A 30 -12.86 2.54 -5.70
N TYR A 31 -13.28 1.39 -5.20
CA TYR A 31 -13.08 0.12 -5.86
C TYR A 31 -13.83 0.08 -7.19
N ASN A 32 -13.12 -0.22 -8.27
CA ASN A 32 -13.67 -0.25 -9.62
C ASN A 32 -14.03 -1.68 -10.03
N ASN A 33 -15.28 -2.10 -9.75
CA ASN A 33 -15.79 -3.44 -10.08
C ASN A 33 -15.56 -3.88 -11.54
N ARG A 34 -15.53 -2.94 -12.50
CA ARG A 34 -15.31 -3.26 -13.93
C ARG A 34 -13.88 -3.66 -14.25
N VAL A 35 -12.94 -3.28 -13.39
CA VAL A 35 -11.50 -3.48 -13.59
C VAL A 35 -10.95 -4.55 -12.63
N CYS A 36 -11.67 -4.78 -11.54
CA CYS A 36 -11.27 -5.64 -10.46
C CYS A 36 -11.59 -7.10 -10.71
N GLU A 37 -10.73 -7.98 -10.21
CA GLU A 37 -10.79 -9.42 -10.46
C GLU A 37 -10.69 -10.21 -9.16
N VAL A 38 -11.18 -9.66 -8.04
CA VAL A 38 -11.10 -10.33 -6.72
C VAL A 38 -11.77 -11.71 -6.74
N GLU A 39 -12.91 -11.84 -7.42
CA GLU A 39 -13.62 -13.11 -7.57
C GLU A 39 -12.82 -14.14 -8.39
N ASN A 40 -11.97 -13.68 -9.30
CA ASN A 40 -11.16 -14.51 -10.19
C ASN A 40 -9.73 -14.74 -9.65
N LEU A 41 -9.45 -14.26 -8.44
CA LEU A 41 -8.10 -14.24 -7.89
C LEU A 41 -7.70 -15.64 -7.42
N LYS A 42 -6.62 -16.19 -7.99
CA LYS A 42 -6.15 -17.53 -7.62
C LYS A 42 -5.74 -17.57 -6.14
N ARG A 43 -5.96 -18.73 -5.49
CA ARG A 43 -5.78 -18.94 -4.04
C ARG A 43 -4.53 -18.30 -3.45
N ASN A 44 -3.37 -18.44 -4.10
CA ASN A 44 -2.12 -17.86 -3.58
C ASN A 44 -2.11 -16.33 -3.61
N LYS A 45 -2.60 -15.72 -4.69
CA LYS A 45 -2.70 -14.26 -4.84
C LYS A 45 -3.79 -13.69 -3.93
N ALA A 46 -4.91 -14.39 -3.75
CA ALA A 46 -5.93 -14.03 -2.77
C ALA A 46 -5.37 -14.02 -1.35
N LYS A 47 -4.67 -15.09 -0.95
CA LYS A 47 -4.01 -15.16 0.35
C LYS A 47 -3.00 -14.04 0.53
N LYS A 48 -2.16 -13.77 -0.48
CA LYS A 48 -1.16 -12.70 -0.41
C LYS A 48 -1.81 -11.31 -0.33
N SER A 49 -2.91 -11.09 -1.05
CA SER A 49 -3.65 -9.83 -1.00
C SER A 49 -4.23 -9.60 0.39
N LEU A 50 -4.87 -10.61 0.97
CA LEU A 50 -5.38 -10.54 2.34
C LEU A 50 -4.27 -10.28 3.35
N GLN A 51 -3.10 -10.93 3.20
CA GLN A 51 -1.94 -10.66 4.08
C GLN A 51 -1.48 -9.21 4.02
N VAL A 52 -1.48 -8.59 2.84
CA VAL A 52 -1.13 -7.17 2.67
C VAL A 52 -2.16 -6.29 3.38
N LEU A 53 -3.46 -6.54 3.15
CA LEU A 53 -4.54 -5.77 3.78
C LEU A 53 -4.54 -5.91 5.31
N ILE A 54 -4.34 -7.12 5.82
CA ILE A 54 -4.22 -7.39 7.27
C ILE A 54 -3.03 -6.64 7.87
N LYS A 55 -1.88 -6.67 7.19
CA LYS A 55 -0.68 -5.97 7.66
C LYS A 55 -0.95 -4.47 7.77
N ILE A 56 -1.52 -3.85 6.74
CA ILE A 56 -1.83 -2.42 6.75
C ILE A 56 -2.81 -2.10 7.88
N GLY A 57 -3.92 -2.83 7.96
CA GLY A 57 -4.96 -2.58 8.96
C GLY A 57 -4.60 -2.93 10.40
N ARG A 58 -3.38 -3.44 10.65
CA ARG A 58 -2.92 -3.82 12.00
C ARG A 58 -1.63 -3.11 12.41
N ASP A 59 -0.73 -2.90 11.46
CA ASP A 59 0.65 -2.52 11.76
C ASP A 59 0.99 -1.10 11.30
N PHE A 60 0.15 -0.42 10.48
CA PHE A 60 0.45 0.93 9.97
C PHE A 60 -0.47 1.96 10.60
N PHE A 61 0.09 2.90 11.37
CA PHE A 61 -0.66 3.90 12.14
C PHE A 61 -0.61 5.30 11.53
N ASP A 62 0.41 5.56 10.71
CA ASP A 62 0.65 6.79 9.98
C ASP A 62 1.37 6.54 8.64
N TYR A 63 1.49 7.58 7.82
CA TYR A 63 2.19 7.49 6.54
C TYR A 63 3.68 7.09 6.69
N GLU A 64 4.31 7.39 7.83
CA GLU A 64 5.73 7.07 8.06
C GLU A 64 5.96 5.56 8.22
N ASP A 65 5.07 4.86 8.92
CA ASP A 65 5.05 3.40 9.01
C ASP A 65 4.93 2.77 7.62
N PHE A 66 4.02 3.32 6.80
CA PHE A 66 3.86 2.90 5.42
C PHE A 66 5.16 3.12 4.63
N GLU A 67 5.75 4.32 4.69
CA GLU A 67 7.00 4.67 3.99
C GLU A 67 8.19 3.78 4.35
N LYS A 68 8.38 3.51 5.64
CA LYS A 68 9.46 2.66 6.15
C LYS A 68 9.29 1.18 5.81
N ASP A 69 8.07 0.74 5.50
CA ASP A 69 7.83 -0.66 5.19
C ASP A 69 8.48 -1.10 3.88
N LYS A 70 9.24 -2.20 3.96
CA LYS A 70 9.90 -2.85 2.83
C LYS A 70 9.08 -4.01 2.25
N GLY A 71 8.01 -4.42 2.93
CA GLY A 71 7.17 -5.55 2.51
C GLY A 71 6.11 -5.18 1.48
N ILE A 72 5.73 -3.90 1.40
CA ILE A 72 4.75 -3.37 0.46
C ILE A 72 5.47 -2.46 -0.54
N GLU A 73 5.68 -2.98 -1.75
CA GLU A 73 6.16 -2.20 -2.88
C GLU A 73 5.22 -1.02 -3.18
N LYS A 74 5.82 0.17 -3.39
CA LYS A 74 5.14 1.44 -3.68
C LYS A 74 5.50 1.88 -5.09
N ILE A 75 5.04 1.16 -6.11
CA ILE A 75 5.41 1.48 -7.50
C ILE A 75 4.44 2.54 -8.01
N PRO A 76 4.89 3.75 -8.37
CA PRO A 76 3.98 4.79 -8.84
C PRO A 76 3.32 4.41 -10.17
N VAL A 77 2.00 4.55 -10.23
CA VAL A 77 1.20 4.32 -11.43
C VAL A 77 0.90 5.66 -12.08
N ARG A 78 1.25 5.80 -13.35
CA ARG A 78 0.96 7.03 -14.11
C ARG A 78 -0.41 6.92 -14.78
N ASN A 79 -1.15 8.02 -14.83
CA ASN A 79 -2.43 8.13 -15.54
C ASN A 79 -2.24 8.12 -17.07
N LYS A 80 -1.83 6.97 -17.62
CA LYS A 80 -1.51 6.78 -19.05
C LYS A 80 -1.90 5.39 -19.54
N GLY A 81 -2.15 5.26 -20.84
CA GLY A 81 -2.50 3.99 -21.49
C GLY A 81 -3.64 3.24 -20.77
N GLU A 82 -3.46 1.94 -20.59
CA GLU A 82 -4.44 1.07 -19.92
C GLU A 82 -4.72 1.43 -18.46
N TYR A 83 -3.84 2.17 -17.80
CA TYR A 83 -4.04 2.57 -16.41
C TYR A 83 -5.05 3.69 -16.24
N LYS A 84 -5.41 4.43 -17.31
CA LYS A 84 -6.37 5.55 -17.24
C LYS A 84 -7.68 5.17 -16.53
N LYS A 85 -8.14 3.94 -16.73
CA LYS A 85 -9.38 3.42 -16.11
C LYS A 85 -9.31 3.29 -14.58
N LEU A 86 -8.11 3.26 -13.98
CA LEU A 86 -7.95 3.32 -12.53
C LEU A 86 -8.20 4.72 -11.96
N PHE A 87 -7.96 5.77 -12.76
CA PHE A 87 -8.03 7.16 -12.31
C PHE A 87 -9.42 7.81 -12.48
N GLN A 88 -10.33 7.18 -13.24
CA GLN A 88 -11.62 7.78 -13.64
C GLN A 88 -12.51 8.28 -12.48
N ARG A 89 -12.33 7.77 -11.26
CA ARG A 89 -13.13 8.13 -10.07
C ARG A 89 -12.28 8.69 -8.92
N LEU A 90 -11.03 9.00 -9.20
CA LEU A 90 -10.06 9.52 -8.25
C LEU A 90 -9.91 11.02 -8.45
N HIS A 91 -9.49 11.72 -7.38
CA HIS A 91 -9.11 13.12 -7.50
C HIS A 91 -7.85 13.24 -8.38
N PRO A 92 -7.71 14.30 -9.22
CA PRO A 92 -6.56 14.45 -10.13
C PRO A 92 -5.20 14.40 -9.45
N ASP A 93 -5.12 14.86 -8.20
CA ASP A 93 -3.87 14.96 -7.43
C ASP A 93 -3.55 13.69 -6.62
N VAL A 94 -4.34 12.62 -6.75
CA VAL A 94 -4.06 11.36 -6.05
C VAL A 94 -2.85 10.67 -6.67
N GLU A 95 -1.86 10.39 -5.83
CA GLU A 95 -0.77 9.49 -6.17
C GLU A 95 -1.22 8.04 -6.01
N LEU A 96 -1.32 7.34 -7.14
CA LEU A 96 -1.71 5.93 -7.18
C LEU A 96 -0.47 5.04 -7.21
N PHE A 97 -0.47 3.98 -6.41
CA PHE A 97 0.60 3.00 -6.36
C PHE A 97 0.11 1.62 -6.77
N GLU A 98 1.02 0.78 -7.24
CA GLU A 98 0.83 -0.66 -7.38
C GLU A 98 1.75 -1.43 -6.44
N HIS A 99 1.18 -2.46 -5.81
CA HIS A 99 1.91 -3.47 -5.06
C HIS A 99 1.86 -4.81 -5.81
N LYS A 100 3.01 -5.43 -6.00
CA LYS A 100 3.11 -6.76 -6.64
C LYS A 100 2.67 -7.87 -5.70
N LEU A 101 1.69 -8.63 -6.16
CA LEU A 101 1.41 -9.97 -5.64
C LEU A 101 2.35 -10.98 -6.29
N GLN A 102 2.17 -12.26 -5.95
CA GLN A 102 2.89 -13.35 -6.62
C GLN A 102 2.58 -13.36 -8.14
N GLY A 103 3.64 -13.43 -8.96
CA GLY A 103 3.53 -13.42 -10.42
C GLY A 103 3.04 -12.08 -10.98
N LYS A 104 2.01 -12.13 -11.83
CA LYS A 104 1.44 -10.93 -12.49
C LYS A 104 0.34 -10.23 -11.68
N GLY A 105 -0.05 -10.73 -10.51
CA GLY A 105 -1.13 -10.13 -9.73
C GLY A 105 -0.74 -8.80 -9.10
N ARG A 106 -1.67 -7.86 -8.95
CA ARG A 106 -1.41 -6.53 -8.39
C ARG A 106 -2.53 -6.05 -7.48
N ILE A 107 -2.17 -5.24 -6.48
CA ILE A 107 -3.10 -4.34 -5.78
C ILE A 107 -2.78 -2.91 -6.24
N PHE A 108 -3.80 -2.17 -6.66
CA PHE A 108 -3.75 -0.76 -6.99
C PHE A 108 -4.43 0.03 -5.88
N TYR A 109 -3.72 1.00 -5.31
CA TYR A 109 -4.18 1.70 -4.11
C TYR A 109 -3.60 3.10 -4.00
N TYR A 110 -4.18 3.92 -3.14
CA TYR A 110 -3.60 5.17 -2.67
C TYR A 110 -3.84 5.33 -1.16
N ILE A 111 -3.06 6.19 -0.53
CA ILE A 111 -3.20 6.51 0.90
C ILE A 111 -3.90 7.86 1.03
N ASN A 112 -4.96 7.93 1.83
CA ASN A 112 -5.48 9.19 2.35
C ASN A 112 -5.05 9.31 3.80
N ASP A 113 -3.94 10.00 4.05
CA ASP A 113 -3.37 10.13 5.39
C ASP A 113 -4.26 10.97 6.32
N LEU A 114 -4.90 12.02 5.78
CA LEU A 114 -5.82 12.89 6.54
C LEU A 114 -7.01 12.11 7.13
N GLU A 115 -7.53 11.15 6.37
CA GLU A 115 -8.66 10.31 6.81
C GLU A 115 -8.22 8.95 7.38
N LYS A 116 -6.90 8.70 7.47
CA LYS A 116 -6.32 7.39 7.80
C LYS A 116 -6.93 6.24 6.98
N LEU A 117 -7.07 6.42 5.67
CA LEU A 117 -7.59 5.38 4.76
C LEU A 117 -6.52 4.81 3.84
N PHE A 118 -6.46 3.48 3.77
CA PHE A 118 -5.85 2.75 2.69
C PHE A 118 -6.92 2.43 1.64
N CYS A 119 -6.93 3.18 0.54
CA CYS A 119 -7.99 3.09 -0.46
C CYS A 119 -7.61 2.10 -1.57
N VAL A 120 -8.29 0.95 -1.60
CA VAL A 120 -8.14 -0.05 -2.66
C VAL A 120 -8.95 0.39 -3.88
N VAL A 121 -8.26 0.58 -5.01
CA VAL A 121 -8.86 0.95 -6.30
C VAL A 121 -9.13 -0.29 -7.14
N ALA A 122 -8.17 -1.21 -7.19
CA ALA A 122 -8.33 -2.49 -7.87
C ALA A 122 -7.38 -3.56 -7.31
N ILE A 123 -7.75 -4.83 -7.48
CA ILE A 123 -6.94 -6.02 -7.28
C ILE A 123 -7.12 -6.86 -8.54
N LYS A 124 -6.01 -7.19 -9.19
CA LYS A 124 -6.02 -7.93 -10.46
C LYS A 124 -5.24 -9.22 -10.37
N GLU A 125 -5.75 -10.26 -11.01
CA GLU A 125 -5.08 -11.55 -11.16
C GLU A 125 -3.88 -11.43 -12.11
N ASN A 126 -4.04 -10.61 -13.16
CA ASN A 126 -3.00 -10.30 -14.14
C ASN A 126 -2.79 -8.79 -14.29
N HIS A 127 -1.54 -8.41 -14.49
CA HIS A 127 -1.13 -7.05 -14.77
C HIS A 127 -1.73 -6.54 -16.07
N PHE A 128 -1.95 -5.22 -16.19
CA PHE A 128 -2.38 -4.63 -17.45
C PHE A 128 -1.39 -4.92 -18.57
N GLU A 129 -1.91 -5.23 -19.75
CA GLU A 129 -1.11 -5.33 -20.96
C GLU A 129 -0.67 -3.92 -21.38
N THR A 130 0.48 -3.48 -20.89
CA THR A 130 1.14 -2.31 -21.43
C THR A 130 1.81 -2.71 -22.73
N LYS A 131 1.28 -2.28 -23.88
CA LYS A 131 1.99 -2.43 -25.16
C LYS A 131 3.35 -1.71 -25.07
N ASN A 132 4.42 -2.48 -25.22
CA ASN A 132 5.82 -2.16 -25.58
C ASN A 132 6.86 -1.87 -24.49
N SER A 133 7.78 -2.82 -24.32
CA SER A 133 9.15 -2.75 -24.88
C SER A 133 9.50 -4.20 -25.28
N GLY A 134 9.53 -4.58 -26.55
CA GLY A 134 10.59 -4.17 -27.46
C GLY A 134 11.83 -5.04 -27.21
N ASP A 135 11.71 -6.36 -27.37
CA ASP A 135 12.88 -7.21 -27.62
C ASP A 135 13.43 -6.79 -28.99
N LYS A 136 14.55 -6.08 -28.97
CA LYS A 136 15.52 -6.02 -30.06
C LYS A 136 16.86 -6.44 -29.49
#